data_AF-A0A969M3B3-F1
#
_entry.id   AF-A0A969M3B3-F1
#
_cell.length_a   1.000
_cell.length_b   1.000
_cell.length_c   1.000
_cell.angle_alpha   90.00
_cell.angle_beta   90.00
_cell.angle_gamma   90.00
#
_symmetry.space_group_name_H-M   'P 1'
#
loop_
_entity.id
_entity.type
_entity.pdbx_description
1 polymer ?
#
loop_
_entity_poly.entity_id
_entity_poly.type
_entity_poly.pdbx_seq_one_letter_code
_entity_poly.pdbx_strand_id
1 'polypeptide(L)'
;AGAKELPEAAVAAVFATAPGSVTSTPGEDAVSRLVIRVVEARVPDAAKTADRVQTDLRRAIEDDLLAQYVAQLESELGVTVNRKALDQIVGRDTGS
;
A
#
# COMPACT_ATOMS: atom_id res chain seq x y z
N ALA A 1 -15.18 10.89 -6.04
CA ALA A 1 -14.35 12.00 -5.55
C ALA A 1 -13.02 11.41 -5.12
N GLY A 2 -11.93 11.70 -5.85
CA GLY A 2 -10.61 11.18 -5.53
C GLY A 2 -10.15 11.71 -4.18
N ALA A 3 -9.67 10.84 -3.31
CA ALA A 3 -8.98 11.28 -2.11
C ALA A 3 -7.70 11.97 -2.57
N LYS A 4 -7.68 13.32 -2.51
CA LYS A 4 -6.43 14.05 -2.57
C LYS A 4 -5.60 13.54 -1.39
N GLU A 5 -4.43 12.96 -1.66
CA GLU A 5 -3.60 12.38 -0.61
C GLU A 5 -3.36 13.45 0.46
N LEU A 6 -3.65 13.11 1.71
CA LEU A 6 -3.45 14.02 2.82
C LEU A 6 -1.96 14.10 3.13
N PRO A 7 -1.42 15.29 3.45
CA PRO A 7 -0.05 15.40 3.93
C PRO A 7 0.18 14.45 5.12
N GLU A 8 1.37 13.87 5.23
CA GLU A 8 1.71 12.92 6.30
C GLU A 8 1.42 13.50 7.69
N ALA A 9 1.74 14.78 7.90
CA ALA A 9 1.45 15.50 9.14
C ALA A 9 -0.07 15.56 9.45
N ALA A 10 -0.91 15.70 8.41
CA ALA A 10 -2.36 15.69 8.56
C ALA A 10 -2.88 14.29 8.92
N VAL A 11 -2.34 13.24 8.30
CA VAL A 11 -2.68 11.84 8.63
C VAL A 11 -2.34 11.54 10.08
N ALA A 12 -1.12 11.85 10.53
CA ALA A 12 -0.68 11.64 11.90
C ALA A 12 -1.56 12.39 12.92
N ALA A 13 -1.91 13.65 12.63
CA ALA A 13 -2.76 14.44 13.51
C ALA A 13 -4.18 13.89 13.62
N VAL A 14 -4.75 13.33 12.54
CA VAL A 14 -6.07 12.69 12.57
C VAL A 14 -6.07 11.47 13.49
N PHE A 15 -5.06 10.59 13.39
CA PHE A 15 -4.97 9.40 14.25
C PHE A 15 -4.67 9.72 15.72
N ALA A 16 -4.05 10.85 16.00
CA ALA A 16 -3.80 11.32 17.37
C ALA A 16 -4.98 12.07 18.01
N THR A 17 -6.01 12.43 17.22
CA THR A 17 -7.13 13.27 17.68
C THR A 17 -8.36 12.41 17.98
N ALA A 18 -8.96 12.61 19.16
CA ALA A 18 -10.18 11.89 19.55
C ALA A 18 -11.38 12.24 18.64
N PRO A 19 -12.30 11.30 18.36
CA PRO A 19 -13.55 11.58 17.65
C PRO A 19 -14.35 12.72 18.30
N GLY A 20 -15.01 13.52 17.46
CA GLY A 20 -15.71 14.74 17.84
C GLY A 20 -14.82 15.98 18.01
N SER A 21 -13.50 15.81 18.10
CA SER A 21 -12.55 16.90 18.32
C SER A 21 -12.04 17.52 17.02
N VAL A 22 -11.42 18.69 17.15
CA VAL A 22 -10.81 19.44 16.04
C VAL A 22 -9.30 19.53 16.26
N THR A 23 -8.54 19.40 15.19
CA THR A 23 -7.08 19.58 15.16
C THR A 23 -6.66 20.47 13.99
N SER A 24 -5.43 20.98 14.00
CA SER A 24 -4.87 21.75 12.89
C SER A 24 -3.41 21.44 12.62
N THR A 25 -3.08 21.23 11.34
CA THR A 25 -1.71 20.93 10.88
C THR A 25 -1.27 21.92 9.80
N PRO A 26 0.04 22.08 9.56
CA PRO A 26 0.52 22.70 8.33
C PRO A 26 -0.03 21.98 7.09
N GLY A 27 -0.25 22.74 6.02
CA GLY A 27 -0.53 22.20 4.68
C GLY A 27 0.71 22.00 3.83
N GLU A 28 0.52 21.57 2.58
CA GLU A 28 1.60 21.18 1.66
C GLU A 28 2.61 22.32 1.37
N ASP A 29 2.15 23.56 1.39
CA ASP A 29 2.94 24.75 1.02
C ASP A 29 3.58 25.47 2.23
N ALA A 30 3.58 24.84 3.43
CA ALA A 30 4.13 25.35 4.70
C ALA A 30 3.54 26.69 5.22
N VAL A 31 2.74 27.38 4.43
CA VAL A 31 2.06 28.65 4.77
C VAL A 31 0.59 28.40 5.09
N SER A 32 -0.04 27.46 4.40
CA SER A 32 -1.42 27.06 4.68
C SER A 32 -1.53 26.20 5.93
N ARG A 33 -2.72 26.21 6.54
CA ARG A 33 -3.09 25.28 7.62
C ARG A 33 -4.33 24.49 7.21
N LEU A 34 -4.33 23.20 7.51
CA LEU A 34 -5.53 22.38 7.48
C LEU A 34 -6.17 22.42 8.86
N VAL A 35 -7.49 22.55 8.89
CA VAL A 35 -8.31 22.39 10.11
C VAL A 35 -9.17 21.16 9.87
N ILE A 36 -9.06 20.19 10.76
CA ILE A 36 -9.65 18.86 10.57
C ILE A 36 -10.53 18.56 11.77
N ARG A 37 -11.79 18.19 11.52
CA ARG A 37 -12.70 17.64 12.53
C ARG A 37 -12.72 16.12 12.38
N VAL A 38 -12.31 15.40 13.42
CA VAL A 38 -12.46 13.94 13.45
C VAL A 38 -13.92 13.64 13.76
N VAL A 39 -14.65 13.09 12.79
CA VAL A 39 -16.08 12.79 12.97
C VAL A 39 -16.28 11.50 13.74
N GLU A 40 -15.50 10.48 13.40
CA GLU A 40 -15.64 9.13 13.91
C GLU A 40 -14.30 8.39 13.78
N ALA A 41 -14.04 7.47 14.69
CA ALA A 41 -13.01 6.43 14.53
C ALA A 41 -13.66 5.06 14.69
N ARG A 42 -13.43 4.17 13.72
CA ARG A 42 -13.92 2.79 13.75
C ARG A 42 -12.75 1.84 13.92
N VAL A 43 -12.84 0.94 14.90
CA VAL A 43 -11.90 -0.17 15.02
C VAL A 43 -12.25 -1.18 13.91
N PRO A 44 -11.30 -1.53 13.02
CA PRO A 44 -11.55 -2.52 11.99
C PRO A 44 -11.82 -3.89 12.63
N ASP A 45 -12.71 -4.66 11.99
CA ASP A 45 -12.99 -6.04 12.40
C ASP A 45 -11.72 -6.90 12.30
N ALA A 46 -11.27 -7.42 13.44
CA ALA A 46 -10.04 -8.20 13.53
C ALA A 46 -10.04 -9.45 12.64
N ALA A 47 -11.21 -10.08 12.42
CA ALA A 47 -11.33 -11.24 11.54
C ALA A 47 -11.00 -10.86 10.08
N LYS A 48 -11.51 -9.72 9.62
CA LYS A 48 -11.24 -9.22 8.25
C LYS A 48 -9.78 -8.81 8.06
N THR A 49 -9.14 -8.31 9.11
CA THR A 49 -7.69 -8.02 9.10
C THR A 49 -6.89 -9.32 9.00
N ALA A 50 -7.27 -10.36 9.75
CA ALA A 50 -6.61 -11.67 9.68
C ALA A 50 -6.72 -12.31 8.29
N ASP A 51 -7.91 -12.26 7.65
CA ASP A 51 -8.13 -12.81 6.31
C ASP A 51 -7.27 -12.11 5.25
N ARG A 52 -7.15 -10.78 5.32
CA ARG A 52 -6.28 -10.00 4.43
C ARG A 52 -4.82 -10.37 4.63
N VAL A 53 -4.34 -10.37 5.87
CA VAL A 53 -2.95 -10.76 6.19
C VAL A 53 -2.66 -12.18 5.73
N GLN A 54 -3.58 -13.12 5.92
CA GLN A 54 -3.41 -14.50 5.46
C GLN A 54 -3.36 -14.59 3.93
N THR A 55 -4.18 -13.80 3.23
CA THR A 55 -4.19 -13.73 1.76
C THR A 55 -2.87 -13.17 1.23
N ASP A 56 -2.42 -12.06 1.80
CA ASP A 56 -1.16 -11.41 1.40
C ASP A 56 0.05 -12.30 1.70
N LEU A 57 0.06 -12.97 2.85
CA LEU A 57 1.10 -13.93 3.21
C LEU A 57 1.13 -15.12 2.25
N ARG A 58 -0.04 -15.67 1.89
CA ARG A 58 -0.14 -16.77 0.93
C ARG A 58 0.44 -16.39 -0.43
N ARG A 59 0.07 -15.20 -0.94
CA ARG A 59 0.61 -14.67 -2.19
C ARG A 59 2.13 -14.51 -2.14
N ALA A 60 2.65 -13.94 -1.06
CA ALA A 60 4.10 -13.77 -0.89
C ALA A 60 4.85 -15.13 -0.90
N ILE A 61 4.28 -16.16 -0.28
CA ILE A 61 4.85 -17.51 -0.29
C ILE A 61 4.78 -18.11 -1.70
N GLU A 62 3.64 -17.98 -2.39
CA GLU A 62 3.48 -18.49 -3.76
C GLU A 62 4.48 -17.83 -4.73
N ASP A 63 4.63 -16.50 -4.64
CA ASP A 63 5.56 -15.73 -5.47
C ASP A 63 7.03 -16.11 -5.20
N ASP A 64 7.41 -16.32 -3.93
CA ASP A 64 8.75 -16.76 -3.55
C ASP A 64 9.06 -18.18 -4.08
N LEU A 65 8.13 -19.12 -3.90
CA LEU A 65 8.30 -20.47 -4.43
C LEU A 65 8.42 -20.48 -5.96
N LEU A 66 7.63 -19.67 -6.65
CA LEU A 66 7.73 -19.53 -8.10
C LEU A 66 9.08 -18.92 -8.51
N ALA A 67 9.54 -17.88 -7.80
CA ALA A 67 10.83 -17.25 -8.07
C ALA A 67 12.00 -18.23 -7.87
N GLN A 68 11.96 -19.03 -6.81
CA GLN A 68 12.95 -20.07 -6.54
C GLN A 68 12.95 -21.15 -7.62
N TYR A 69 11.76 -21.58 -8.07
CA TYR A 69 11.63 -22.56 -9.15
C TYR A 69 12.21 -22.03 -10.47
N VAL A 70 11.90 -20.79 -10.84
CA VAL A 70 12.45 -20.16 -12.06
C VAL A 70 13.97 -20.04 -11.96
N ALA A 71 14.51 -19.61 -10.82
CA ALA A 71 15.95 -19.48 -10.63
C ALA A 71 16.68 -20.83 -10.75
N GLN A 72 16.09 -21.91 -10.22
CA GLN A 72 16.62 -23.26 -10.37
C GLN A 72 16.63 -23.69 -11.85
N LEU A 73 15.55 -23.43 -12.58
CA LEU A 73 15.44 -23.77 -14.00
C LEU A 73 16.43 -22.97 -14.87
N GLU A 74 16.58 -21.68 -14.58
CA GLU A 74 17.60 -20.81 -15.18
C GLU A 74 19.01 -21.37 -14.98
N SER A 75 19.32 -21.82 -13.76
CA SER A 75 20.60 -22.45 -13.43
C SER A 75 20.84 -23.77 -14.17
N GLU A 76 19.82 -24.64 -14.26
CA GLU A 76 19.92 -25.93 -14.94
C GLU A 76 20.09 -25.79 -16.45
N LEU A 77 19.45 -24.78 -17.04
CA LEU A 77 19.48 -24.51 -18.49
C LEU A 77 20.59 -23.54 -18.90
N GLY A 78 21.25 -22.87 -17.95
CA GLY A 78 22.28 -21.86 -18.21
C GLY A 78 21.72 -20.60 -18.90
N VAL A 79 20.46 -20.26 -18.65
CA VAL A 79 19.76 -19.11 -19.25
C VAL A 79 19.29 -18.14 -18.18
N THR A 80 18.98 -16.90 -18.55
CA THR A 80 18.44 -15.89 -17.63
C THR A 80 17.28 -15.15 -18.26
N VAL A 81 16.21 -14.94 -17.50
CA VAL A 81 15.04 -14.14 -17.87
C VAL A 81 15.37 -12.67 -17.73
N ASN A 82 15.15 -11.91 -18.80
CA ASN A 82 15.23 -10.46 -18.75
C ASN A 82 13.97 -9.89 -18.06
N ARG A 83 14.04 -9.79 -16.73
CA ARG A 83 12.93 -9.31 -15.89
C ARG A 83 12.44 -7.91 -16.28
N LYS A 84 13.35 -7.02 -16.69
CA LYS A 84 13.00 -5.67 -17.16
C LYS A 84 12.08 -5.69 -18.39
N ALA A 85 12.34 -6.59 -19.34
CA ALA A 85 11.49 -6.73 -20.51
C ALA A 85 10.14 -7.39 -20.15
N LEU A 86 10.15 -8.37 -19.25
CA LEU A 86 8.94 -9.03 -18.75
C LEU A 86 8.03 -8.04 -18.02
N ASP A 87 8.56 -7.23 -17.10
CA ASP A 87 7.80 -6.24 -16.35
C ASP A 87 7.19 -5.15 -17.26
N GLN A 88 7.85 -4.82 -18.38
CA GLN A 88 7.31 -3.90 -19.38
C GLN A 88 6.12 -4.46 -20.16
N ILE A 89 6.06 -5.78 -20.35
CA ILE A 89 4.98 -6.49 -21.04
C ILE A 89 3.81 -6.70 -20.07
N VAL A 90 4.10 -7.08 -18.82
CA VAL A 90 3.08 -7.34 -17.79
C VAL A 90 2.50 -6.04 -17.22
N GLY A 91 3.27 -4.95 -17.22
CA GLY A 91 2.94 -3.68 -16.55
C GLY A 91 2.23 -2.60 -17.37
N ARG A 92 1.58 -2.88 -18.51
CA ARG A 92 0.90 -1.80 -19.28
C ARG A 92 -0.39 -2.17 -20.03
N ASP A 93 -1.25 -2.97 -19.42
CA ASP A 93 -2.61 -3.19 -19.97
C ASP A 93 -3.76 -3.05 -18.96
N THR A 94 -3.55 -2.45 -17.78
CA THR A 94 -4.69 -2.10 -16.90
C THR A 94 -4.57 -0.71 -16.26
N GLY A 95 -5.42 0.22 -16.74
CA GLY A 95 -5.91 1.34 -15.93
C GLY A 95 -5.69 2.75 -16.50
N SER A 96 -6.35 3.09 -17.61
CA SER A 96 -6.91 4.43 -17.83
C SER A 96 -8.08 4.70 -16.87
#